data_AF-A0A6L7CUV8-F1
#
_entry.id   AF-A0A6L7CUV8-F1
#
_cell.length_a   1.000
_cell.length_b   1.000
_cell.length_c   1.000
_cell.angle_alpha   90.00
_cell.angle_beta   90.00
_cell.angle_gamma   90.00
#
_symmetry.space_group_name_H-M   'P 1'
#
loop_
_entity.id
_entity.type
_entity.pdbx_description
1 polymer ?
#
loop_
_entity_poly.entity_id
_entity_poly.type
_entity_poly.pdbx_seq_one_letter_code
_entity_poly.pdbx_strand_id
1 'polypeptide(L)' 'DKQVAQSNPDCIEILPGCMPKVLGWVTEKIRQPLIAGGLVCDEEDARNAINAGVVALSTTNTGVWTLAKKLL' A
#
# COMPACT_ATOMS: atom_id res chain seq x y z
N ASP A 1 -0.41 -3.30 -15.40
CA ASP A 1 0.31 -4.26 -16.28
C ASP A 1 1.03 -3.55 -17.41
N LYS A 2 0.33 -2.87 -18.35
CA LYS A 2 0.98 -2.19 -19.50
C LYS A 2 2.08 -1.20 -19.08
N GLN A 3 1.76 -0.26 -18.18
CA GLN A 3 2.78 0.66 -17.65
C GLN A 3 3.90 -0.06 -16.91
N VAL A 4 3.55 -1.04 -16.07
CA VAL A 4 4.52 -1.84 -15.30
C VAL A 4 5.50 -2.57 -16.24
N ALA A 5 5.02 -3.13 -17.34
CA ALA A 5 5.87 -3.77 -18.35
C ALA A 5 6.72 -2.76 -19.12
N GLN A 6 6.22 -1.54 -19.33
CA GLN A 6 6.94 -0.50 -20.06
C GLN A 6 8.06 0.14 -19.22
N SER A 7 7.81 0.42 -17.95
CA SER A 7 8.78 1.07 -17.06
C SER A 7 9.65 0.09 -16.28
N ASN A 8 9.23 -1.18 -16.17
CA ASN A 8 9.88 -2.22 -15.36
C ASN A 8 10.34 -1.70 -13.98
N PRO A 9 9.41 -1.20 -13.15
CA PRO A 9 9.78 -0.57 -11.89
C PRO A 9 10.23 -1.63 -10.88
N ASP A 10 11.13 -1.24 -9.98
CA ASP A 10 11.53 -2.09 -8.85
C ASP A 10 10.44 -2.13 -7.75
N CYS A 11 9.64 -1.06 -7.65
CA CYS A 11 8.54 -0.93 -6.70
C CYS A 11 7.45 -0.02 -7.26
N ILE A 12 6.21 -0.22 -6.83
CA ILE A 12 5.07 0.59 -7.27
C ILE A 12 4.45 1.26 -6.05
N GLU A 13 4.09 2.53 -6.15
CA GLU A 13 3.22 3.21 -5.18
C GLU A 13 1.82 3.39 -5.80
N ILE A 14 0.78 3.02 -5.06
CA ILE A 14 -0.61 3.17 -5.49
C ILE A 14 -1.38 4.07 -4.54
N LEU A 15 -2.18 4.96 -5.15
CA LEU A 15 -3.07 5.87 -4.46
C LEU A 15 -4.52 5.68 -4.94
N PRO A 16 -5.51 5.82 -4.06
CA PRO A 16 -5.37 6.02 -2.61
C PRO A 16 -5.14 4.70 -1.85
N GLY A 17 -4.45 4.79 -0.72
CA GLY A 17 -4.03 3.66 0.13
C GLY A 17 -5.12 3.11 1.05
N CYS A 18 -6.25 3.80 1.22
CA CYS A 18 -7.39 3.33 2.02
C CYS A 18 -8.35 2.39 1.27
N MET A 19 -7.97 1.87 0.09
CA MET A 19 -8.83 1.03 -0.75
C MET A 19 -8.34 -0.42 -0.80
N PRO A 20 -8.57 -1.24 0.25
CA PRO A 20 -8.01 -2.60 0.35
C PRO A 20 -8.41 -3.51 -0.81
N LYS A 21 -9.64 -3.37 -1.34
CA LYS A 21 -10.10 -4.15 -2.49
C LYS A 21 -9.27 -3.88 -3.75
N VAL A 22 -8.92 -2.62 -4.00
CA VAL A 22 -8.12 -2.20 -5.16
C VAL A 22 -6.67 -2.66 -4.97
N LEU A 23 -6.12 -2.49 -3.77
CA LEU A 23 -4.78 -2.97 -3.44
C LEU A 23 -4.68 -4.48 -3.68
N GLY A 24 -5.64 -5.27 -3.20
CA GLY A 24 -5.69 -6.72 -3.42
C GLY A 24 -5.71 -7.12 -4.90
N TRP A 25 -6.53 -6.45 -5.71
CA TRP A 25 -6.55 -6.72 -7.16
C TRP A 25 -5.20 -6.46 -7.84
N VAL A 26 -4.45 -5.48 -7.37
CA VAL A 26 -3.15 -5.15 -7.96
C VAL A 26 -2.06 -6.08 -7.46
N THR A 27 -2.03 -6.39 -6.16
CA THR A 27 -1.05 -7.33 -5.58
C THR A 27 -1.21 -8.74 -6.13
N GLU A 28 -2.43 -9.17 -6.47
CA GLU A 28 -2.68 -10.45 -7.18
C GLU A 28 -2.15 -10.44 -8.63
N LYS A 29 -2.13 -9.27 -9.26
CA LYS A 29 -1.85 -9.12 -10.69
C LYS A 29 -0.39 -8.80 -11.01
N ILE A 30 0.30 -8.14 -10.08
CA ILE A 30 1.63 -7.59 -10.26
C ILE A 30 2.59 -8.21 -9.24
N ARG A 31 3.81 -8.57 -9.67
CA ARG A 31 4.80 -9.22 -8.80
C ARG A 31 5.72 -8.23 -8.07
N GLN A 32 5.83 -7.01 -8.58
CA GLN A 32 6.58 -5.95 -7.93
C GLN A 32 6.00 -5.63 -6.54
N PRO A 33 6.85 -5.33 -5.55
CA PRO A 33 6.39 -4.86 -4.25
C PRO A 33 5.54 -3.60 -4.40
N LEU A 34 4.46 -3.53 -3.60
CA LEU A 34 3.50 -2.44 -3.64
C LEU A 34 3.55 -1.61 -2.34
N ILE A 35 3.59 -0.30 -2.47
CA ILE A 35 3.44 0.68 -1.40
C ILE A 35 2.05 1.30 -1.55
N ALA A 36 1.26 1.33 -0.49
CA ALA A 36 -0.01 2.05 -0.47
C ALA A 36 0.21 3.46 0.08
N GLY A 37 -0.29 4.47 -0.64
CA GLY A 37 -0.11 5.88 -0.28
C GLY A 37 -1.38 6.71 -0.39
N GLY A 38 -1.49 7.75 0.43
CA GLY A 38 -2.59 8.71 0.39
C GLY A 38 -3.91 8.23 1.02
N LEU A 39 -4.60 9.15 1.69
CA LEU A 39 -5.88 8.92 2.40
C LEU A 39 -5.89 7.78 3.44
N VAL A 40 -4.73 7.36 3.94
CA VAL A 40 -4.63 6.44 5.09
C VAL A 40 -4.87 7.25 6.37
N CYS A 41 -6.09 7.22 6.89
CA CYS A 41 -6.56 8.13 7.93
C CYS A 41 -6.40 7.55 9.34
N ASP A 42 -6.50 6.23 9.48
CA ASP A 42 -6.51 5.56 10.78
C ASP A 42 -5.81 4.20 10.77
N GLU A 43 -5.90 3.51 11.91
CA GLU A 43 -5.32 2.19 12.11
C GLU A 43 -5.99 1.10 11.27
N GLU A 44 -7.29 1.22 11.03
CA GLU A 44 -8.04 0.24 10.25
C GLU A 44 -7.65 0.31 8.78
N ASP A 45 -7.55 1.52 8.20
CA ASP A 45 -7.04 1.74 6.85
C ASP A 45 -5.65 1.11 6.67
N ALA A 46 -4.75 1.38 7.62
CA ALA A 46 -3.38 0.88 7.60
C ALA A 46 -3.34 -0.65 7.65
N ARG A 47 -4.09 -1.27 8.57
CA ARG A 47 -4.17 -2.73 8.70
C ARG A 47 -4.77 -3.38 7.46
N ASN A 48 -5.84 -2.81 6.93
CA ASN A 48 -6.52 -3.32 5.75
C ASN A 48 -5.62 -3.25 4.51
N ALA A 49 -4.85 -2.19 4.35
CA ALA A 49 -3.88 -2.06 3.27
C ALA A 49 -2.76 -3.12 3.37
N ILE A 50 -2.18 -3.31 4.57
CA ILE A 50 -1.17 -4.36 4.80
C ILE A 50 -1.73 -5.75 4.53
N ASN A 51 -2.94 -6.04 5.03
CA ASN A 51 -3.62 -7.32 4.78
C ASN A 51 -3.94 -7.56 3.30
N ALA A 52 -4.06 -6.50 2.49
CA ALA A 52 -4.23 -6.61 1.04
C ALA A 52 -2.93 -6.96 0.29
N GLY A 53 -1.80 -7.08 1.00
CA GLY A 53 -0.53 -7.56 0.45
C GLY A 53 0.47 -6.46 0.07
N VAL A 54 0.26 -5.21 0.52
CA VAL A 54 1.26 -4.15 0.33
C VAL A 54 2.44 -4.36 1.29
N VAL A 55 3.65 -4.02 0.87
CA VAL A 55 4.86 -4.18 1.68
C VAL A 55 5.13 -2.99 2.59
N ALA A 56 4.55 -1.83 2.29
CA ALA A 56 4.71 -0.61 3.09
C ALA A 56 3.55 0.37 2.90
N LEU A 57 3.48 1.33 3.81
CA LEU A 57 2.56 2.48 3.77
C LEU A 57 3.35 3.78 3.66
N SER A 58 2.91 4.66 2.76
CA SER A 58 3.41 6.01 2.57
C SER A 58 2.35 7.00 3.06
N THR A 59 2.59 7.66 4.19
CA THR A 59 1.60 8.56 4.79
C THR A 59 2.25 9.71 5.53
N THR A 60 1.66 10.90 5.38
CA THR A 60 2.00 12.10 6.16
C THR A 60 1.26 12.15 7.50
N ASN A 61 0.34 11.22 7.74
CA ASN A 61 -0.41 11.11 8.99
C ASN A 61 0.45 10.47 10.08
N THR A 62 1.02 11.32 10.95
CA THR A 62 1.89 10.88 12.05
C THR A 62 1.16 10.05 13.10
N GLY A 63 -0.18 10.14 13.18
CA GLY A 63 -0.98 9.28 14.06
C GLY A 63 -0.86 7.80 13.67
N VAL A 64 -0.86 7.51 12.37
CA VAL A 64 -0.69 6.16 11.81
C VAL A 64 0.71 5.62 12.05
N TRP A 65 1.75 6.47 12.13
CA TRP A 65 3.13 6.03 12.38
C TRP A 65 3.30 5.31 13.71
N THR A 66 2.48 5.65 14.71
CA THR A 66 2.52 4.99 16.03
C THR A 66 2.20 3.49 15.95
N LEU A 67 1.54 3.04 14.88
CA LEU A 67 1.21 1.64 14.61
C LEU A 67 2.40 0.82 14.19
N ALA A 68 3.37 1.42 13.49
CA ALA A 68 4.58 0.73 13.07
C ALA A 68 5.33 0.15 14.29
N LYS A 69 5.23 0.79 15.45
CA LYS A 69 5.81 0.29 16.71
C LYS A 69 5.06 -0.91 17.32
N LYS A 70 3.83 -1.18 16.89
CA LYS A 70 2.99 -2.29 17.39
C LYS A 70 2.97 -3.50 16.45
N LEU A 71 3.36 -3.32 15.20
CA LEU A 71 3.35 -4.36 14.15
C LEU A 71 4.74 -4.99 13.92
N LEU A 72 5.81 -4.36 14.42
CA LEU A 72 7.16 -4.91 14.54
C LEU A 72 7.39 -5.46 15.95
#